data_AF-A0AAU5P768-F1
#
_entry.id   AF-A0AAU5P768-F1
#
_cell.length_a   1.000
_cell.length_b   1.000
_cell.length_c   1.000
_cell.angle_alpha   90.00
_cell.angle_beta   90.00
_cell.angle_gamma   90.00
#
_symmetry.space_group_name_H-M   'P 1'
#
loop_
_entity.id
_entity.type
_entity.pdbx_description
1 polymer ?
#
loop_
_entity_poly.entity_id
_entity_poly.type
_entity_poly.pdbx_seq_one_letter_code
_entity_poly.pdbx_strand_id
1 'polypeptide(L)'
;MPLSPLEHDRRYGELDQVIRAYAGQSADDTPDKPSDALVAYLRHTWHSRPWALAVAERQLREYADHPPGRLRLRLGEFYAIPDVGLPEGEIQQWLYCLADHIKHSVEEGEVPPPATPATHWEWHARFPELGQFLGGWFSQDMPDEFDDHDAATDDYRTATDPHLVARLTGELHELLALDLDESDYALAVAELGMEIDPPTPYSPSGWLALVADRLTTPRADYGNPADQS
;
A
#
# COMPACT_ATOMS: atom_id res chain seq x y z
N MET A 1 -30.88 -6.35 -1.88
CA MET A 1 -29.99 -7.15 -2.74
C MET A 1 -28.58 -6.64 -2.50
N PRO A 2 -27.58 -7.51 -2.34
CA PRO A 2 -26.19 -7.06 -2.26
C PRO A 2 -25.83 -6.26 -3.52
N LEU A 3 -25.04 -5.20 -3.36
CA LEU A 3 -24.58 -4.40 -4.49
C LEU A 3 -23.71 -5.27 -5.41
N SER A 4 -23.84 -5.10 -6.71
CA SER A 4 -22.85 -5.67 -7.63
C SER A 4 -21.48 -5.01 -7.42
N PRO A 5 -20.36 -5.66 -7.78
CA PRO A 5 -19.02 -5.07 -7.64
C PRO A 5 -18.91 -3.69 -8.30
N LEU A 6 -19.48 -3.52 -9.50
CA LEU A 6 -19.49 -2.24 -10.22
C LEU A 6 -20.26 -1.14 -9.47
N GLU A 7 -21.40 -1.49 -8.86
CA GLU A 7 -22.19 -0.54 -8.06
C GLU A 7 -21.48 -0.19 -6.75
N HIS A 8 -20.78 -1.15 -6.15
CA HIS A 8 -19.95 -0.92 -4.98
C HIS A 8 -18.81 0.05 -5.29
N ASP A 9 -18.02 -0.20 -6.33
CA ASP A 9 -16.89 0.64 -6.72
C ASP A 9 -17.31 2.09 -7.04
N ARG A 10 -18.43 2.25 -7.77
CA ARG A 10 -18.96 3.59 -8.09
C ARG A 10 -19.38 4.36 -6.84
N ARG A 11 -19.90 3.66 -5.84
CA ARG A 11 -20.50 4.28 -4.67
C ARG A 11 -19.52 4.47 -3.51
N TYR A 12 -18.58 3.54 -3.35
CA TYR A 12 -17.70 3.47 -2.19
C TYR A 12 -16.24 3.16 -2.54
N GLY A 13 -15.86 3.10 -3.83
CA GLY A 13 -14.51 2.70 -4.22
C GLY A 13 -13.40 3.59 -3.64
N GLU A 14 -13.55 4.91 -3.67
CA GLU A 14 -12.57 5.82 -3.09
C GLU A 14 -12.76 6.01 -1.59
N LEU A 15 -14.00 5.92 -1.09
CA LEU A 15 -14.27 5.82 0.34
C LEU A 15 -13.47 4.66 0.95
N ASP A 16 -13.51 3.47 0.34
CA ASP A 16 -12.75 2.31 0.79
C ASP A 16 -11.24 2.60 0.85
N GLN A 17 -10.69 3.30 -0.15
CA GLN A 17 -9.28 3.68 -0.15
C GLN A 17 -8.92 4.65 0.99
N VAL A 18 -9.75 5.68 1.23
CA VAL A 18 -9.55 6.60 2.36
C VAL A 18 -9.59 5.82 3.67
N ILE A 19 -10.60 4.97 3.83
CA ILE A 19 -10.83 4.25 5.08
C ILE A 19 -9.76 3.17 5.32
N ARG A 20 -9.20 2.55 4.28
CA ARG A 20 -8.04 1.66 4.39
C ARG A 20 -6.79 2.36 4.89
N ALA A 21 -6.62 3.66 4.62
CA ALA A 21 -5.51 4.43 5.18
C ALA A 21 -5.59 4.54 6.71
N TYR A 22 -6.78 4.35 7.30
CA TYR A 22 -7.00 4.29 8.73
C TYR A 22 -6.89 2.89 9.34
N ALA A 23 -6.54 1.86 8.56
CA ALA A 23 -6.40 0.52 9.11
C ALA A 23 -5.29 0.49 10.18
N GLY A 24 -5.67 0.18 11.42
CA GLY A 24 -4.76 0.20 12.58
C GLY A 24 -4.40 1.60 13.09
N GLN A 25 -5.06 2.66 12.59
CA GLN A 25 -4.86 4.04 13.00
C GLN A 25 -6.08 4.58 13.76
N SER A 26 -5.85 5.54 14.66
CA SER A 26 -6.92 6.28 15.33
C SER A 26 -7.44 7.41 14.44
N ALA A 27 -8.74 7.69 14.51
CA ALA A 27 -9.36 8.81 13.82
C ALA A 27 -9.10 10.15 14.55
N ASP A 28 -7.84 10.57 14.58
CA ASP A 28 -7.36 11.76 15.30
C ASP A 28 -7.52 13.06 14.51
N ASP A 29 -8.28 13.05 13.41
CA ASP A 29 -8.54 14.23 12.58
C ASP A 29 -9.36 15.27 13.34
N THR A 30 -8.87 16.50 13.29
CA THR A 30 -9.57 17.67 13.82
C THR A 30 -9.83 18.64 12.69
N PRO A 31 -10.81 19.57 12.80
CA PRO A 31 -11.06 20.55 11.75
C PRO A 31 -9.83 21.36 11.33
N ASP A 32 -8.88 21.58 12.25
CA ASP A 32 -7.68 22.38 11.99
C ASP A 32 -6.48 21.55 11.51
N LYS A 33 -6.44 20.24 11.80
CA LYS A 33 -5.29 19.39 11.52
C LYS A 33 -5.71 17.99 11.08
N PRO A 34 -5.26 17.53 9.89
CA PRO A 34 -5.44 16.14 9.45
C PRO A 34 -4.55 15.19 10.25
N SER A 35 -5.00 13.95 10.41
CA SER A 35 -4.21 12.85 10.99
C SER A 35 -3.10 12.38 10.05
N ASP A 36 -2.15 11.59 10.56
CA ASP A 36 -1.09 10.99 9.74
C ASP A 36 -1.66 10.05 8.67
N ALA A 37 -2.77 9.36 8.96
CA ALA A 37 -3.49 8.52 8.02
C ALA A 37 -4.03 9.33 6.82
N LEU A 38 -4.69 10.48 7.09
CA LEU A 38 -5.17 11.35 6.02
C LEU A 38 -4.02 11.98 5.23
N VAL A 39 -2.97 12.41 5.91
CA VAL A 39 -1.78 12.97 5.27
C VAL A 39 -1.12 11.95 4.33
N ALA A 40 -0.97 10.71 4.77
CA ALA A 40 -0.49 9.60 3.94
C ALA A 40 -1.39 9.36 2.72
N TYR A 41 -2.71 9.28 2.93
CA TYR A 41 -3.68 9.13 1.83
C TYR A 41 -3.56 10.25 0.80
N LEU A 42 -3.52 11.51 1.26
CA LEU A 42 -3.39 12.68 0.41
C LEU A 42 -2.07 12.67 -0.36
N ARG A 43 -0.94 12.44 0.33
CA ARG A 43 0.40 12.38 -0.28
C ARG A 43 0.43 11.35 -1.40
N HIS A 44 0.00 10.12 -1.12
CA HIS A 44 -0.02 9.05 -2.12
C HIS A 44 -0.97 9.36 -3.30
N THR A 45 -2.20 9.77 -3.00
CA THR A 45 -3.26 9.93 -4.02
C THR A 45 -3.00 11.11 -4.94
N TRP A 46 -2.42 12.21 -4.45
CA TRP A 46 -2.03 13.33 -5.30
C TRP A 46 -1.03 12.93 -6.39
N HIS A 47 -0.08 12.05 -6.07
CA HIS A 47 0.96 11.63 -6.99
C HIS A 47 0.53 10.50 -7.93
N SER A 48 -0.38 9.62 -7.49
CA SER A 48 -0.80 8.47 -8.29
C SER A 48 -2.10 8.70 -9.06
N ARG A 49 -3.09 9.35 -8.45
CA ARG A 49 -4.48 9.43 -8.94
C ARG A 49 -5.17 10.73 -8.48
N PRO A 50 -4.70 11.93 -8.85
CA PRO A 50 -5.20 13.20 -8.29
C PRO A 50 -6.70 13.43 -8.51
N TRP A 51 -7.29 12.89 -9.60
CA TRP A 51 -8.73 12.97 -9.85
C TRP A 51 -9.57 12.21 -8.81
N ALA A 52 -8.98 11.25 -8.10
CA ALA A 52 -9.67 10.43 -7.10
C ALA A 52 -10.06 11.23 -5.86
N LEU A 53 -9.34 12.32 -5.54
CA LEU A 53 -9.60 13.14 -4.36
C LEU A 53 -11.00 13.76 -4.37
N ALA A 54 -11.41 14.33 -5.51
CA ALA A 54 -12.76 14.88 -5.67
C ALA A 54 -13.86 13.79 -5.64
N VAL A 55 -13.53 12.54 -5.97
CA VAL A 55 -14.45 11.41 -5.85
C VAL A 55 -14.54 10.95 -4.40
N ALA A 56 -13.40 10.87 -3.70
CA ALA A 56 -13.31 10.51 -2.28
C ALA A 56 -14.10 11.49 -1.42
N GLU A 57 -13.91 12.79 -1.61
CA GLU A 57 -14.64 13.87 -0.93
C GLU A 57 -16.16 13.69 -1.08
N ARG A 58 -16.63 13.50 -2.31
CA ARG A 58 -18.05 13.30 -2.58
C ARG A 58 -18.59 12.03 -1.92
N GLN A 59 -17.88 10.91 -2.04
CA GLN A 59 -18.32 9.63 -1.48
C GLN A 59 -18.35 9.65 0.06
N LEU A 60 -17.41 10.35 0.71
CA LEU A 60 -17.41 10.58 2.15
C LEU A 60 -18.67 11.32 2.59
N ARG A 61 -19.02 12.43 1.92
CA ARG A 61 -20.24 13.19 2.23
C ARG A 61 -21.50 12.38 1.96
N GLU A 62 -21.58 11.71 0.81
CA GLU A 62 -22.73 10.88 0.47
C GLU A 62 -22.98 9.76 1.49
N TYR A 63 -21.91 9.13 1.98
CA TYR A 63 -21.99 8.13 3.04
C TYR A 63 -22.40 8.75 4.39
N ALA A 64 -21.83 9.90 4.75
CA ALA A 64 -22.16 10.62 5.98
C ALA A 64 -23.63 11.10 6.00
N ASP A 65 -24.16 11.58 4.86
CA ASP A 65 -25.55 12.03 4.72
C ASP A 65 -26.55 10.85 4.81
N HIS A 66 -26.15 9.67 4.34
CA HIS A 66 -27.03 8.49 4.22
C HIS A 66 -26.42 7.24 4.87
N PRO A 67 -26.14 7.27 6.19
CA PRO A 67 -25.50 6.15 6.84
C PRO A 67 -26.41 4.93 6.79
N PRO A 68 -25.87 3.74 6.45
CA PRO A 68 -26.69 2.54 6.37
C PRO A 68 -27.19 2.11 7.74
N GLY A 69 -28.47 1.75 7.83
CA GLY A 69 -29.00 1.11 9.02
C GLY A 69 -28.26 -0.21 9.33
N ARG A 70 -28.03 -0.52 10.61
CA ARG A 70 -27.26 -1.69 11.08
C ARG A 70 -27.67 -3.05 10.47
N LEU A 71 -28.94 -3.21 10.08
CA LEU A 71 -29.40 -4.42 9.39
C LEU A 71 -28.83 -4.54 7.97
N ARG A 72 -28.71 -3.43 7.23
CA ARG A 72 -28.26 -3.43 5.84
C ARG A 72 -26.73 -3.60 5.74
N LEU A 73 -26.00 -3.07 6.71
CA LEU A 73 -24.57 -3.37 6.91
C LEU A 73 -24.34 -4.86 7.09
N ARG A 74 -25.09 -5.52 7.99
CA ARG A 74 -24.98 -6.97 8.21
C ARG A 74 -25.35 -7.82 7.02
N LEU A 75 -26.19 -7.31 6.12
CA LEU A 75 -26.58 -7.98 4.88
C LEU A 75 -25.56 -7.76 3.74
N GLY A 76 -24.46 -7.04 3.99
CA GLY A 76 -23.45 -6.73 2.98
C GLY A 76 -23.94 -5.79 1.88
N GLU A 77 -25.03 -5.05 2.12
CA GLU A 77 -25.57 -4.09 1.14
C GLU A 77 -24.79 -2.77 1.12
N PHE A 78 -23.89 -2.55 2.09
CA PHE A 78 -23.15 -1.31 2.29
C PHE A 78 -21.73 -1.57 2.79
N TYR A 79 -20.84 -0.62 2.51
CA TYR A 79 -19.48 -0.61 3.02
C TYR A 79 -19.47 -0.45 4.55
N ALA A 80 -18.73 -1.31 5.24
CA ALA A 80 -18.55 -1.25 6.69
C ALA A 80 -17.27 -0.49 7.03
N ILE A 81 -17.39 0.59 7.79
CA ILE A 81 -16.23 1.33 8.30
C ILE A 81 -15.55 0.45 9.36
N PRO A 82 -14.24 0.21 9.28
CA PRO A 82 -13.47 -0.52 10.29
C PRO A 82 -13.51 0.22 11.62
N ASP A 83 -13.18 -0.47 12.70
CA ASP A 83 -13.08 0.17 14.00
C ASP A 83 -11.88 1.13 14.01
N VAL A 84 -12.19 2.43 14.05
CA VAL A 84 -11.20 3.53 14.12
C VAL A 84 -11.11 4.13 15.54
N GLY A 85 -11.69 3.46 16.53
CA GLY A 85 -11.69 3.90 17.93
C GLY A 85 -12.73 4.97 18.27
N LEU A 86 -13.60 5.34 17.32
CA LEU A 86 -14.67 6.32 17.53
C LEU A 86 -16.01 5.67 17.92
N PRO A 87 -16.78 6.29 18.84
CA PRO A 87 -18.17 5.95 19.05
C PRO A 87 -19.00 6.12 17.77
N GLU A 88 -20.00 5.25 17.55
CA GLU A 88 -20.87 5.28 16.35
C GLU A 88 -21.52 6.66 16.10
N GLY A 89 -21.80 7.42 17.17
CA GLY A 89 -22.37 8.77 17.06
C GLY A 89 -21.40 9.86 16.56
N GLU A 90 -20.09 9.59 16.56
CA GLU A 90 -19.05 10.55 16.17
C GLU A 90 -18.53 10.30 14.74
N ILE A 91 -18.73 9.08 14.21
CA ILE A 91 -18.29 8.68 12.86
C ILE A 91 -18.80 9.65 11.79
N GLN A 92 -20.07 10.07 11.86
CA GLN A 92 -20.63 10.99 10.87
C GLN A 92 -19.87 12.33 10.81
N GLN A 93 -19.58 12.92 11.98
CA GLN A 93 -18.86 14.19 12.06
C GLN A 93 -17.42 14.04 11.59
N TRP A 94 -16.78 12.92 11.91
CA TRP A 94 -15.44 12.60 11.44
C TRP A 94 -15.39 12.46 9.92
N LEU A 95 -16.34 11.77 9.28
CA LEU A 95 -16.41 11.65 7.82
C LEU A 95 -16.53 13.01 7.12
N TYR A 96 -17.32 13.94 7.67
CA TYR A 96 -17.36 15.31 7.15
C TYR A 96 -16.02 16.04 7.34
N CYS A 97 -15.35 15.85 8.48
CA CYS A 97 -14.02 16.42 8.71
C CYS A 97 -13.00 15.94 7.67
N LEU A 98 -12.99 14.63 7.34
CA LEU A 98 -12.17 14.09 6.26
C LEU A 98 -12.49 14.74 4.91
N ALA A 99 -13.78 14.85 4.59
CA ALA A 99 -14.24 15.46 3.34
C ALA A 99 -13.83 16.94 3.25
N ASP A 100 -13.89 17.68 4.36
CA ASP A 100 -13.50 19.09 4.42
C ASP A 100 -11.98 19.25 4.19
N HIS A 101 -11.15 18.39 4.80
CA HIS A 101 -9.70 18.39 4.55
C HIS A 101 -9.34 18.04 3.11
N ILE A 102 -9.97 17.03 2.52
CA ILE A 102 -9.74 16.66 1.12
C ILE A 102 -10.18 17.80 0.19
N LYS A 103 -11.34 18.41 0.46
CA LYS A 103 -11.82 19.57 -0.30
C LYS A 103 -10.84 20.72 -0.24
N HIS A 104 -10.37 21.09 0.96
CA HIS A 104 -9.38 22.16 1.17
C HIS A 104 -8.10 21.88 0.40
N SER A 105 -7.57 20.65 0.50
CA SER A 105 -6.39 20.22 -0.25
C SER A 105 -6.56 20.39 -1.76
N VAL A 106 -7.71 20.02 -2.31
CA VAL A 106 -8.01 20.14 -3.76
C VAL A 106 -8.22 21.59 -4.20
N GLU A 107 -8.95 22.39 -3.43
CA GLU A 107 -9.28 23.78 -3.78
C GLU A 107 -8.06 24.71 -3.69
N GLU A 108 -7.22 24.53 -2.67
CA GLU A 108 -6.02 25.34 -2.45
C GLU A 108 -4.76 24.75 -3.12
N GLY A 109 -4.85 23.52 -3.64
CA GLY A 109 -3.70 22.80 -4.20
C GLY A 109 -2.65 22.44 -3.15
N GLU A 110 -3.07 22.28 -1.89
CA GLU A 110 -2.18 21.88 -0.80
C GLU A 110 -1.88 20.39 -0.87
N VAL A 111 -0.72 20.06 -1.42
CA VAL A 111 -0.20 18.70 -1.49
C VAL A 111 0.77 18.47 -0.33
N PRO A 112 0.57 17.44 0.51
CA PRO A 112 1.57 17.07 1.49
C PRO A 112 2.92 16.79 0.80
N PRO A 113 4.05 17.29 1.33
CA PRO A 113 5.33 17.11 0.68
C PRO A 113 5.69 15.61 0.59
N PRO A 114 6.45 15.20 -0.44
CA PRO A 114 7.06 13.88 -0.50
C PRO A 114 7.88 13.63 0.77
N ALA A 115 7.67 12.47 1.39
CA ALA A 115 8.36 12.05 2.60
C ALA A 115 8.50 10.52 2.62
N THR A 116 9.31 10.00 3.54
CA THR A 116 9.29 8.58 3.89
C THR A 116 7.87 8.20 4.35
N PRO A 117 7.34 7.03 3.92
CA PRO A 117 6.03 6.59 4.35
C PRO A 117 5.93 6.51 5.88
N ALA A 118 4.82 7.01 6.43
CA ALA A 118 4.64 7.13 7.88
C ALA A 118 3.69 6.05 8.45
N THR A 119 2.82 5.48 7.63
CA THR A 119 1.84 4.48 8.05
C THR A 119 2.05 3.17 7.30
N HIS A 120 1.63 2.07 7.92
CA HIS A 120 1.63 0.75 7.29
C HIS A 120 0.91 0.77 5.92
N TRP A 121 -0.25 1.43 5.84
CA TRP A 121 -0.96 1.58 4.57
C TRP A 121 -0.12 2.31 3.52
N GLU A 122 0.59 3.37 3.90
CA GLU A 122 1.39 4.16 2.95
C GLU A 122 2.56 3.37 2.39
N TRP A 123 3.22 2.55 3.22
CA TRP A 123 4.27 1.63 2.79
C TRP A 123 3.75 0.69 1.69
N HIS A 124 2.62 0.02 1.93
CA HIS A 124 2.03 -0.93 0.98
C HIS A 124 1.36 -0.28 -0.22
N ALA A 125 0.87 0.96 -0.10
CA ALA A 125 0.35 1.72 -1.23
C ALA A 125 1.46 2.19 -2.16
N ARG A 126 2.61 2.59 -1.59
CA ARG A 126 3.77 3.08 -2.34
C ARG A 126 4.60 1.97 -2.95
N PHE A 127 4.81 0.86 -2.23
CA PHE A 127 5.66 -0.25 -2.64
C PHE A 127 4.92 -1.60 -2.65
N PRO A 128 3.83 -1.73 -3.44
CA PRO A 128 2.99 -2.91 -3.40
C PRO A 128 3.69 -4.19 -3.87
N GLU A 129 4.53 -4.11 -4.90
CA GLU A 129 5.23 -5.30 -5.40
C GLU A 129 6.38 -5.69 -4.49
N LEU A 130 7.10 -4.72 -3.93
CA LEU A 130 8.11 -4.98 -2.92
C LEU A 130 7.50 -5.61 -1.66
N GLY A 131 6.31 -5.17 -1.24
CA GLY A 131 5.58 -5.80 -0.14
C GLY A 131 5.18 -7.25 -0.45
N GLN A 132 4.72 -7.55 -1.67
CA GLN A 132 4.45 -8.93 -2.09
C GLN A 132 5.72 -9.79 -2.12
N PHE A 133 6.82 -9.26 -2.67
CA PHE A 133 8.10 -9.95 -2.74
C PHE A 133 8.64 -10.29 -1.35
N LEU A 134 8.72 -9.29 -0.46
CA LEU A 134 9.26 -9.48 0.88
C LEU A 134 8.37 -10.36 1.76
N GLY A 135 7.06 -10.10 1.80
CA GLY A 135 6.11 -10.89 2.59
C GLY A 135 5.84 -12.28 2.02
N GLY A 136 6.02 -12.49 0.71
CA GLY A 136 5.79 -13.78 0.06
C GLY A 136 7.01 -14.69 0.06
N TRP A 137 8.18 -14.18 -0.32
CA TRP A 137 9.40 -14.99 -0.49
C TRP A 137 10.37 -14.90 0.69
N PHE A 138 10.24 -13.92 1.57
CA PHE A 138 11.12 -13.72 2.73
C PHE A 138 10.35 -13.69 4.05
N SER A 139 9.26 -14.46 4.11
CA SER A 139 8.54 -14.78 5.35
C SER A 139 9.33 -15.78 6.21
N GLN A 140 8.84 -16.04 7.41
CA GLN A 140 9.40 -17.05 8.32
C GLN A 140 9.54 -18.46 7.71
N ASP A 141 8.77 -18.77 6.67
CA ASP A 141 8.74 -20.09 6.02
C ASP A 141 9.81 -20.22 4.92
N MET A 142 10.48 -19.12 4.53
CA MET A 142 11.52 -19.10 3.48
C MET A 142 12.59 -20.20 3.65
N PRO A 143 13.18 -20.44 4.84
CA PRO A 143 14.22 -21.46 5.01
C PRO A 143 13.75 -22.90 4.79
N ASP A 144 12.44 -23.15 4.86
CA ASP A 144 11.83 -24.45 4.57
C ASP A 144 11.51 -24.61 3.08
N GLU A 145 11.33 -23.51 2.36
CA GLU A 145 10.96 -23.47 0.94
C GLU A 145 12.17 -23.32 0.00
N PHE A 146 13.21 -22.61 0.43
CA PHE A 146 14.36 -22.26 -0.39
C PHE A 146 15.69 -22.55 0.32
N ASP A 147 16.71 -22.93 -0.47
CA ASP A 147 18.05 -23.20 0.06
C ASP A 147 18.71 -21.93 0.64
N ASP A 148 18.50 -20.78 0.00
CA ASP A 148 19.02 -19.47 0.41
C ASP A 148 18.22 -18.30 -0.20
N HIS A 149 18.61 -17.06 0.16
CA HIS A 149 18.00 -15.82 -0.36
C HIS A 149 18.12 -15.67 -1.88
N ASP A 150 19.18 -16.23 -2.46
CA ASP A 150 19.45 -16.16 -3.88
C ASP A 150 18.48 -17.06 -4.66
N ALA A 151 18.23 -18.26 -4.14
CA ALA A 151 17.23 -19.19 -4.65
C ALA A 151 15.82 -18.62 -4.56
N ALA A 152 15.44 -18.00 -3.44
CA ALA A 152 14.15 -17.32 -3.30
C ALA A 152 13.98 -16.17 -4.31
N THR A 153 15.03 -15.35 -4.50
CA THR A 153 15.02 -14.25 -5.47
C THR A 153 14.90 -14.75 -6.90
N ASP A 154 15.62 -15.82 -7.25
CA ASP A 154 15.54 -16.44 -8.58
C ASP A 154 14.18 -17.08 -8.81
N ASP A 155 13.61 -17.75 -7.81
CA ASP A 155 12.27 -18.32 -7.91
C ASP A 155 11.23 -17.24 -8.25
N TYR A 156 11.17 -16.15 -7.47
CA TYR A 156 10.30 -15.01 -7.77
C TYR A 156 10.51 -14.51 -9.19
N ARG A 157 11.76 -14.28 -9.58
CA ARG A 157 12.11 -13.79 -10.92
C ARG A 157 11.67 -14.75 -12.03
N THR A 158 11.66 -16.06 -11.77
CA THR A 158 11.31 -17.06 -12.78
C THR A 158 9.82 -17.38 -12.86
N ALA A 159 9.12 -17.34 -11.73
CA ALA A 159 7.71 -17.69 -11.59
C ALA A 159 6.77 -16.49 -11.83
N THR A 160 7.25 -15.26 -11.64
CA THR A 160 6.45 -14.04 -11.72
C THR A 160 6.48 -13.41 -13.11
N ASP A 161 5.40 -12.70 -13.48
CA ASP A 161 5.32 -11.97 -14.75
C ASP A 161 6.45 -10.93 -14.88
N PRO A 162 7.16 -10.85 -16.02
CA PRO A 162 8.26 -9.89 -16.21
C PRO A 162 7.91 -8.43 -15.94
N HIS A 163 6.64 -8.03 -16.13
CA HIS A 163 6.19 -6.68 -15.82
C HIS A 163 6.21 -6.39 -14.31
N LEU A 164 5.84 -7.37 -13.48
CA LEU A 164 5.90 -7.26 -12.02
C LEU A 164 7.35 -7.29 -11.54
N VAL A 165 8.22 -8.07 -12.18
CA VAL A 165 9.68 -8.02 -11.90
C VAL A 165 10.25 -6.62 -12.21
N ALA A 166 9.85 -6.01 -13.32
CA ALA A 166 10.26 -4.64 -13.65
C ALA A 166 9.70 -3.61 -12.67
N ARG A 167 8.45 -3.81 -12.19
CA ARG A 167 7.84 -2.98 -11.15
C ARG A 167 8.61 -3.08 -9.83
N LEU A 168 8.88 -4.29 -9.35
CA LEU A 168 9.68 -4.54 -8.14
C LEU A 168 11.05 -3.84 -8.24
N THR A 169 11.71 -3.96 -9.39
CA THR A 169 13.00 -3.30 -9.64
C THR A 169 12.89 -1.78 -9.47
N GLY A 170 11.85 -1.16 -10.02
CA GLY A 170 11.58 0.27 -9.86
C GLY A 170 11.32 0.65 -8.38
N GLU A 171 10.51 -0.14 -7.69
CA GLU A 171 10.18 0.06 -6.27
C GLU A 171 11.40 -0.08 -5.36
N LEU A 172 12.32 -1.03 -5.64
CA LEU A 172 13.60 -1.16 -4.94
C LEU A 172 14.47 0.09 -5.10
N HIS A 173 14.61 0.60 -6.33
CA HIS A 173 15.36 1.83 -6.58
C HIS A 173 14.71 3.05 -5.93
N GLU A 174 13.38 3.12 -5.89
CA GLU A 174 12.67 4.19 -5.20
C GLU A 174 12.89 4.14 -3.68
N LEU A 175 12.84 2.96 -3.06
CA LEU A 175 13.14 2.78 -1.64
C LEU A 175 14.60 3.18 -1.32
N LEU A 176 15.54 2.76 -2.16
CA LEU A 176 16.95 3.12 -2.01
C LEU A 176 17.20 4.63 -2.20
N ALA A 177 16.30 5.36 -2.87
CA ALA A 177 16.39 6.81 -3.05
C ALA A 177 15.84 7.62 -1.86
N LEU A 178 15.23 6.97 -0.85
CA LEU A 178 14.73 7.64 0.36
C LEU A 178 15.85 8.09 1.32
N ASP A 179 17.11 7.70 1.08
CA ASP A 179 18.28 8.07 1.88
C ASP A 179 18.10 7.79 3.38
N LEU A 180 17.59 6.60 3.68
CA LEU A 180 17.35 6.12 5.05
C LEU A 180 18.66 5.64 5.68
N ASP A 181 18.73 5.64 7.01
CA ASP A 181 19.81 4.92 7.69
C ASP A 181 19.53 3.39 7.73
N GLU A 182 20.52 2.59 8.10
CA GLU A 182 20.37 1.12 8.09
C GLU A 182 19.31 0.61 9.07
N SER A 183 19.08 1.32 10.19
CA SER A 183 17.99 0.98 11.13
C SER A 183 16.63 1.25 10.51
N ASP A 184 16.48 2.37 9.81
CA ASP A 184 15.25 2.74 9.11
C ASP A 184 14.99 1.82 7.91
N TYR A 185 16.03 1.35 7.20
CA TYR A 185 15.86 0.31 6.19
C TYR A 185 15.40 -1.02 6.80
N ALA A 186 15.93 -1.41 7.98
CA ALA A 186 15.48 -2.62 8.68
C ALA A 186 13.99 -2.51 9.07
N LEU A 187 13.55 -1.35 9.54
CA LEU A 187 12.14 -1.09 9.83
C LEU A 187 11.29 -1.11 8.55
N ALA A 188 11.76 -0.50 7.47
CA ALA A 188 11.03 -0.45 6.19
C ALA A 188 10.78 -1.85 5.60
N VAL A 189 11.79 -2.72 5.57
CA VAL A 189 11.61 -4.09 5.05
C VAL A 189 10.71 -4.92 5.95
N ALA A 190 10.75 -4.72 7.27
CA ALA A 190 9.85 -5.38 8.20
C ALA A 190 8.39 -4.90 8.03
N GLU A 191 8.16 -3.59 7.85
CA GLU A 191 6.83 -3.03 7.53
C GLU A 191 6.27 -3.59 6.22
N LEU A 192 7.15 -3.87 5.26
CA LEU A 192 6.82 -4.50 3.97
C LEU A 192 6.70 -6.03 4.04
N GLY A 193 6.90 -6.63 5.21
CA GLY A 193 6.62 -8.05 5.47
C GLY A 193 7.84 -8.98 5.46
N MET A 194 9.06 -8.47 5.36
CA MET A 194 10.26 -9.30 5.51
C MET A 194 10.39 -9.78 6.97
N GLU A 195 10.48 -11.09 7.16
CA GLU A 195 10.60 -11.71 8.50
C GLU A 195 11.95 -12.41 8.72
N ILE A 196 12.76 -12.55 7.67
CA ILE A 196 14.11 -13.10 7.72
C ILE A 196 15.13 -11.97 7.55
N ASP A 197 16.23 -12.00 8.30
CA ASP A 197 17.32 -11.03 8.16
C ASP A 197 18.04 -11.20 6.80
N PRO A 198 18.53 -10.10 6.20
CA PRO A 198 19.40 -10.19 5.02
C PRO A 198 20.60 -11.13 5.23
N PRO A 199 21.07 -11.81 4.17
CA PRO A 199 22.17 -12.75 4.29
C PRO A 199 23.47 -12.04 4.66
N THR A 200 24.25 -12.60 5.59
CA THR A 200 25.57 -12.07 5.92
C THR A 200 26.50 -12.09 4.70
N PRO A 201 27.32 -11.06 4.44
CA PRO A 201 27.64 -9.91 5.31
C PRO A 201 26.84 -8.64 5.01
N TYR A 202 25.73 -8.72 4.28
CA TYR A 202 25.02 -7.54 3.80
C TYR A 202 24.22 -6.86 4.91
N SER A 203 24.19 -5.53 4.88
CA SER A 203 23.19 -4.74 5.58
C SER A 203 21.88 -4.74 4.77
N PRO A 204 20.74 -4.30 5.35
CA PRO A 204 19.47 -4.22 4.63
C PRO A 204 19.57 -3.45 3.30
N SER A 205 20.15 -2.24 3.30
CA SER A 205 20.30 -1.44 2.08
C SER A 205 21.21 -2.13 1.05
N GLY A 206 22.31 -2.74 1.51
CA GLY A 206 23.26 -3.44 0.66
C GLY A 206 22.67 -4.67 0.00
N TRP A 207 21.83 -5.42 0.72
CA TRP A 207 21.12 -6.56 0.15
C TRP A 207 20.03 -6.14 -0.84
N LEU A 208 19.23 -5.12 -0.53
CA LEU A 208 18.23 -4.58 -1.47
C LEU A 208 18.87 -4.10 -2.78
N ALA A 209 20.03 -3.44 -2.70
CA ALA A 209 20.80 -3.03 -3.88
C ALA A 209 21.28 -4.23 -4.71
N LEU A 210 21.77 -5.28 -4.05
CA LEU A 210 22.16 -6.53 -4.72
C LEU A 210 20.98 -7.19 -5.43
N VAL A 211 19.82 -7.25 -4.77
CA VAL A 211 18.59 -7.80 -5.36
C VAL A 211 18.17 -6.99 -6.59
N ALA A 212 18.19 -5.65 -6.51
CA ALA A 212 17.87 -4.78 -7.66
C ALA A 212 18.80 -5.05 -8.87
N ASP A 213 20.11 -5.17 -8.64
CA ASP A 213 21.09 -5.49 -9.69
C ASP A 213 20.85 -6.89 -10.29
N ARG A 214 20.47 -7.87 -9.46
CA ARG A 214 20.15 -9.23 -9.93
C ARG A 214 18.91 -9.24 -10.82
N LEU A 215 17.85 -8.51 -10.43
CA LEU A 215 16.59 -8.46 -11.17
C LEU A 215 16.70 -7.71 -12.51
N THR A 216 17.61 -6.74 -12.62
CA THR A 216 17.86 -6.00 -13.88
C THR A 216 18.68 -6.78 -14.90
N THR A 217 19.47 -7.76 -14.47
CA THR A 217 20.30 -8.56 -15.38
C THR A 217 19.40 -9.32 -16.35
N PRO A 218 19.60 -9.27 -17.69
CA PRO A 218 18.75 -10.00 -18.65
C PRO A 218 18.68 -11.50 -18.36
N ARG A 219 17.50 -12.12 -18.54
CA ARG A 219 17.39 -13.58 -18.43
C ARG A 219 18.20 -14.17 -19.58
N ALA A 220 19.20 -14.99 -19.27
CA ALA A 220 19.87 -15.75 -20.31
C ALA A 220 18.87 -16.81 -20.80
N ASP A 221 18.22 -16.52 -21.93
CA ASP A 221 17.44 -17.51 -22.67
C ASP A 221 18.41 -18.54 -23.26
N TYR A 222 18.87 -19.48 -22.44
CA TYR A 222 19.42 -20.72 -22.94
C TYR A 222 18.25 -21.53 -23.49
N GLY A 223 17.92 -21.27 -24.76
CA GLY A 223 17.07 -22.14 -25.55
C GLY A 223 17.59 -23.56 -25.44
N ASN A 224 16.72 -24.46 -24.97
CA ASN A 224 17.02 -25.87 -24.80
C ASN A 224 17.45 -26.47 -26.16
N PRO A 225 18.69 -26.96 -26.35
CA PRO A 225 19.14 -27.50 -27.63
C PRO A 225 18.61 -28.93 -27.90
N ALA A 226 17.51 -29.34 -27.26
CA ALA A 226 16.98 -30.69 -27.34
C ALA A 226 15.94 -30.92 -28.44
N ASP A 227 15.55 -29.90 -29.21
CA ASP A 227 14.51 -30.01 -30.26
C ASP A 227 15.08 -30.03 -31.70
N GLN A 228 16.25 -30.66 -31.88
CA GLN A 228 16.72 -31.07 -33.22
C GLN A 228 17.31 -32.49 -33.15
N SER A 229 16.45 -33.50 -33.22
CA SER A 229 16.79 -34.86 -33.67
C SER A 229 15.56 -35.57 -34.23
#